data_AF-A0A5B9FAT0-F1
#
_entry.id   AF-A0A5B9FAT0-F1
#
_cell.length_a   1.000
_cell.length_b   1.000
_cell.length_c   1.000
_cell.angle_alpha   90.00
_cell.angle_beta   90.00
_cell.angle_gamma   90.00
#
_symmetry.space_group_name_H-M   'P 1'
#
loop_
_entity.id
_entity.type
_entity.pdbx_description
1 polymer ?
#
loop_
_entity_poly.entity_id
_entity_poly.type
_entity_poly.pdbx_seq_one_letter_code
_entity_poly.pdbx_strand_id
1 'polypeptide(L)' 'MSTDPETRRSIAQRALDRSITRGIPLKDDEAFMALLEQWIAGEIPMRVMRERYFSAVAQRIRDIADR' A
#
# COMPACT_ATOMS: atom_id res chain seq x y z
N MET A 1 9.38 -15.74 -3.64
CA MET A 1 8.09 -16.40 -3.35
C MET A 1 7.05 -15.89 -4.33
N SER A 2 6.65 -16.71 -5.30
CA SER A 2 5.51 -16.40 -6.16
C SER A 2 4.25 -16.90 -5.45
N THR A 3 3.58 -16.00 -4.74
CA THR A 3 2.22 -16.24 -4.25
C THR A 3 1.29 -15.86 -5.40
N ASP A 4 0.38 -16.75 -5.75
CA ASP A 4 -0.60 -16.52 -6.81
C ASP A 4 -1.38 -15.18 -6.60
N PRO A 5 -1.70 -14.42 -7.67
CA PRO A 5 -2.40 -13.14 -7.56
C PRO A 5 -3.70 -13.19 -6.74
N GLU A 6 -4.48 -14.28 -6.77
CA GLU A 6 -5.70 -14.41 -5.96
C GLU A 6 -5.39 -14.50 -4.46
N THR A 7 -4.30 -15.16 -4.11
CA THR A 7 -3.82 -15.19 -2.72
C THR A 7 -3.40 -13.79 -2.26
N ARG A 8 -2.73 -13.03 -3.13
CA ARG A 8 -2.36 -11.64 -2.83
C ARG A 8 -3.58 -10.72 -2.69
N ARG A 9 -4.60 -10.86 -3.54
CA ARG A 9 -5.89 -10.14 -3.39
C ARG A 9 -6.56 -10.43 -2.05
N SER A 10 -6.60 -11.70 -1.65
CA SER A 10 -7.18 -12.09 -0.35
C SER A 10 -6.42 -11.49 0.83
N ILE A 11 -5.09 -11.38 0.73
CA ILE A 11 -4.26 -10.71 1.74
C ILE A 11 -4.50 -9.20 1.74
N ALA A 12 -4.56 -8.58 0.56
CA ALA A 12 -4.83 -7.16 0.37
C ALA A 12 -6.17 -6.76 1.01
N GLN A 13 -7.25 -7.50 0.71
CA GLN A 13 -8.58 -7.23 1.26
C GLN A 13 -8.56 -7.27 2.79
N ARG A 14 -7.97 -8.30 3.40
CA ARG A 14 -7.84 -8.39 4.86
C ARG A 14 -7.01 -7.26 5.47
N ALA A 15 -6.06 -6.68 4.72
CA ALA A 15 -5.28 -5.55 5.18
C ALA A 15 -6.10 -4.25 5.12
N LEU A 16 -6.88 -4.05 4.05
CA LEU A 16 -7.79 -2.92 3.89
C LEU A 16 -8.92 -2.95 4.93
N ASP A 17 -9.54 -4.10 5.17
CA ASP A 17 -10.58 -4.22 6.19
C ASP A 17 -10.03 -3.87 7.58
N ARG A 18 -8.81 -4.32 7.90
CA ARG A 18 -8.14 -3.99 9.16
C ARG A 18 -7.75 -2.52 9.27
N SER A 19 -7.47 -1.84 8.16
CA SER A 19 -7.09 -0.43 8.17
C SER A 19 -8.29 0.46 8.51
N ILE A 20 -9.46 0.12 7.98
CA ILE A 20 -10.75 0.75 8.32
C ILE A 20 -11.03 0.63 9.82
N THR A 21 -10.91 -0.58 10.40
CA THR A 21 -11.12 -0.80 11.85
C THR A 21 -10.16 0.02 12.72
N ARG A 22 -9.00 0.42 12.17
CA ARG A 22 -7.99 1.24 12.86
C ARG A 22 -8.12 2.73 12.57
N GLY A 23 -9.14 3.15 11.81
CA GLY A 23 -9.35 4.55 11.45
C GLY A 23 -8.36 5.10 10.41
N ILE A 24 -7.65 4.22 9.68
CA ILE A 24 -6.70 4.60 8.63
C ILE A 24 -7.26 4.09 7.30
N PRO A 25 -8.04 4.88 6.55
CA PRO A 25 -8.69 4.40 5.34
C PRO A 25 -7.70 4.30 4.17
N LEU A 26 -6.82 3.29 4.19
CA LEU A 26 -5.80 3.06 3.15
C LEU A 26 -6.41 2.88 1.74
N LYS A 27 -7.66 2.47 1.66
CA LYS A 27 -8.40 2.35 0.40
C LYS A 27 -8.60 3.68 -0.33
N ASP A 28 -8.56 4.80 0.40
CA ASP A 28 -8.75 6.15 -0.14
C ASP A 28 -7.40 6.81 -0.49
N ASP A 29 -6.27 6.15 -0.21
CA ASP A 29 -4.94 6.60 -0.60
C ASP A 29 -4.57 6.04 -1.99
N GLU A 30 -4.66 6.88 -3.02
CA GLU A 30 -4.37 6.50 -4.40
C GLU A 30 -2.94 5.98 -4.59
N ALA A 31 -1.95 6.55 -3.89
CA ALA A 31 -0.56 6.13 -3.98
C ALA A 31 -0.37 4.73 -3.37
N PHE A 32 -1.07 4.44 -2.27
CA PHE A 32 -1.12 3.10 -1.70
C PHE A 32 -1.75 2.09 -2.66
N MET A 33 -2.93 2.42 -3.21
CA MET A 33 -3.69 1.52 -4.09
C MET A 33 -2.91 1.19 -5.37
N ALA A 34 -2.23 2.15 -5.98
CA ALA A 34 -1.39 1.90 -7.16
C ALA A 34 -0.22 0.94 -6.89
N LEU A 35 0.39 1.01 -5.71
CA LEU A 35 1.45 0.09 -5.29
C LEU A 35 0.89 -1.29 -4.91
N LEU A 36 -0.31 -1.33 -4.35
CA LEU A 36 -1.01 -2.57 -3.98
C LEU A 36 -1.32 -3.42 -5.21
N GLU A 37 -1.80 -2.81 -6.30
CA GLU A 37 -2.08 -3.50 -7.57
C GLU A 37 -0.81 -4.08 -8.21
N GLN A 38 0.29 -3.33 -8.24
CA GLN A 38 1.59 -3.83 -8.73
C GLN A 38 2.07 -5.05 -7.90
N TRP A 39 1.86 -5.01 -6.58
CA TRP A 39 2.21 -6.15 -5.73
C TRP A 39 1.30 -7.36 -5.98
N ILE A 40 -0.01 -7.15 -6.14
CA ILE A 40 -0.99 -8.20 -6.48
C ILE A 40 -0.60 -8.87 -7.81
N ALA A 41 -0.32 -8.07 -8.83
CA ALA A 41 0.14 -8.53 -10.15
C ALA A 41 1.50 -9.25 -10.09
N GLY A 42 2.27 -9.05 -9.01
CA GLY A 42 3.59 -9.65 -8.83
C GLY A 42 4.72 -8.89 -9.51
N GLU A 43 4.45 -7.69 -9.99
CA GLU A 43 5.42 -6.80 -10.62
C GLU A 43 6.45 -6.28 -9.61
N ILE A 44 6.01 -6.09 -8.35
CA ILE A 44 6.90 -5.69 -7.26
C ILE A 44 6.76 -6.62 -6.05
N PRO A 45 7.85 -6.88 -5.30
CA PRO A 45 7.75 -7.58 -4.04
C PRO A 45 7.15 -6.68 -2.95
N MET A 46 6.53 -7.29 -1.93
CA MET A 46 5.92 -6.58 -0.79
C MET A 46 6.88 -5.59 -0.12
N ARG A 47 8.18 -5.94 -0.03
CA ARG A 47 9.21 -5.06 0.53
C ARG A 47 9.31 -3.74 -0.24
N VAL A 48 9.29 -3.81 -1.57
CA VAL A 48 9.38 -2.64 -2.46
C VAL A 48 8.10 -1.82 -2.39
N MET A 49 6.92 -2.47 -2.35
CA MET A 49 5.64 -1.77 -2.12
C MET A 49 5.70 -0.94 -0.83
N ARG A 50 6.12 -1.56 0.28
CA ARG A 50 6.21 -0.92 1.59
C ARG A 50 7.20 0.26 1.59
N GLU A 51 8.38 0.06 1.02
CA GLU A 51 9.43 1.09 0.94
C GLU A 51 8.96 2.31 0.14
N ARG A 52 8.40 2.08 -1.06
CA ARG A 52 7.90 3.16 -1.91
C ARG A 52 6.78 3.95 -1.24
N TYR A 53 5.84 3.28 -0.58
CA TYR A 53 4.74 3.95 0.11
C TYR A 53 5.23 4.83 1.25
N PHE A 54 6.10 4.32 2.13
CA PHE A 54 6.62 5.13 3.24
C PHE A 54 7.50 6.28 2.78
N SER A 55 8.26 6.12 1.69
CA SER A 55 9.00 7.22 1.08
C SER A 55 8.08 8.33 0.57
N ALA A 56 6.95 7.97 -0.07
CA ALA A 56 5.96 8.93 -0.53
C ALA A 56 5.27 9.67 0.64
N VAL A 57 4.90 8.95 1.70
CA VAL A 57 4.33 9.56 2.92
C VAL A 57 5.33 10.51 3.57
N ALA A 58 6.59 10.12 3.69
CA ALA A 58 7.64 10.96 4.26
C ALA A 58 7.85 12.25 3.44
N GLN A 59 7.78 12.15 2.09
CA GLN A 59 7.85 13.32 1.23
C GLN A 59 6.66 14.27 1.45
N ARG A 60 5.43 13.73 1.48
CA ARG A 60 4.21 14.52 1.72
C ARG A 60 4.26 15.26 3.06
N ILE A 61 4.79 14.61 4.11
CA ILE A 61 4.94 15.24 5.43
C ILE A 61 5.94 16.40 5.37
N ARG A 62 7.08 16.23 4.68
CA ARG A 62 8.05 17.32 4.46
C ARG A 62 7.42 18.49 3.71
N ASP A 63 6.73 18.22 2.61
CA ASP A 63 6.09 19.26 1.78
C ASP A 63 5.03 20.06 2.55
N ILE A 64 4.38 19.47 3.56
CA ILE A 64 3.44 20.16 4.44
C ILE A 64 4.17 21.03 5.47
N ALA A 65 5.29 20.55 6.01
CA ALA A 65 6.07 21.26 7.03
C ALA A 65 6.83 22.48 6.47
N ASP A 66 7.19 22.45 5.18
CA ASP A 66 7.90 23.52 4.49
C ASP A 66 6.96 24.63 3.94
N ARG A 67 5.65 24.54 4.19
CA ARG A 67 4.62 25.53 3.83
C ARG A 67 4.18 26.36 5.04
#